data_AF-A0A1S3XWJ2-F1
#
_entry.id   AF-A0A1S3XWJ2-F1
#
_cell.length_a   1.000
_cell.length_b   1.000
_cell.length_c   1.000
_cell.angle_alpha   90.00
_cell.angle_beta   90.00
_cell.angle_gamma   90.00
#
_symmetry.space_group_name_H-M   'P 1'
#
loop_
_entity.id
_entity.type
_entity.pdbx_description
1 polymer ?
#
loop_
_entity_poly.entity_id
_entity_poly.type
_entity_poly.pdbx_seq_one_letter_code
_entity_poly.pdbx_strand_id
1 'polypeptide(L)' 'MAKFLNSVLCFFLILSVAMVITQVNAQKRCSATLDTHGCLLADCQKECVQKYNGNGLCTGGVSGPFNCVCVYNCNSN' A
#
# COMPACT_ATOMS: atom_id res chain seq x y z
N MET A 1 10.76 49.18 -10.78
CA MET A 1 9.72 48.28 -11.35
C MET A 1 10.24 46.87 -11.64
N ALA A 2 11.42 46.71 -12.28
CA ALA A 2 11.97 45.38 -12.62
C ALA A 2 12.23 44.42 -11.43
N LYS A 3 12.71 44.92 -10.28
CA LYS A 3 12.96 44.10 -9.07
C LYS A 3 11.69 43.46 -8.50
N PHE A 4 10.57 44.18 -8.56
CA PHE A 4 9.27 43.70 -8.07
C PHE A 4 8.70 42.62 -9.00
N LEU A 5 8.80 42.84 -10.31
CA LEU A 5 8.40 41.86 -11.33
C LEU A 5 9.21 40.57 -11.23
N ASN A 6 10.52 40.66 -10.98
CA ASN A 6 11.39 39.49 -10.83
C ASN A 6 11.04 38.68 -9.57
N SER A 7 10.75 39.35 -8.45
CA SER A 7 10.34 38.70 -7.20
C SER A 7 9.01 37.95 -7.35
N VAL A 8 8.03 38.58 -8.00
CA VAL A 8 6.71 37.98 -8.29
C VAL A 8 6.85 36.78 -9.24
N LEU A 9 7.70 36.88 -10.26
CA LEU A 9 7.95 35.78 -11.19
C LEU A 9 8.56 34.56 -10.48
N CYS A 10 9.56 34.78 -9.60
CA CYS A 10 10.14 33.72 -8.79
C CYS A 10 9.09 33.02 -7.92
N PHE A 11 8.18 33.78 -7.30
CA PHE A 11 7.12 33.21 -6.48
C PHE A 11 6.17 32.31 -7.28
N PHE A 12 5.75 32.75 -8.47
CA PHE A 12 4.91 31.93 -9.35
C PHE A 12 5.60 30.67 -9.86
N LEU A 13 6.90 30.72 -10.10
CA LEU A 13 7.69 29.55 -10.50
C LEU A 13 7.80 28.51 -9.37
N ILE A 14 7.88 28.95 -8.11
CA ILE A 14 7.91 28.03 -6.97
C ILE A 14 6.52 27.37 -6.79
N LEU A 15 5.45 28.16 -6.92
CA LEU A 15 4.08 27.66 -6.82
C LEU A 15 3.73 26.66 -7.94
N SER A 16 4.19 26.89 -9.17
CA SER A 16 3.92 25.97 -10.28
C SER A 16 4.53 24.60 -10.03
N VAL A 17 5.76 24.52 -9.50
CA VAL A 17 6.40 23.25 -9.14
C VAL A 17 5.66 22.55 -8.00
N ALA A 18 5.19 23.29 -6.99
CA ALA A 18 4.45 22.74 -5.87
C ALA A 18 3.11 22.10 -6.28
N MET A 19 2.46 22.63 -7.32
CA MET A 19 1.17 22.09 -7.82
C MET A 19 1.32 20.81 -8.66
N VAL A 20 2.53 20.43 -9.06
CA VAL A 20 2.80 19.20 -9.84
C VAL A 20 2.98 17.97 -8.94
N ILE A 21 2.84 18.10 -7.61
CA ILE A 21 2.82 16.96 -6.71
C ILE A 21 1.52 16.19 -6.93
N THR A 22 1.56 15.23 -7.85
CA THR A 22 0.48 14.26 -8.04
C THR A 22 0.36 13.44 -6.77
N GLN A 23 -0.79 13.51 -6.10
CA GLN A 23 -1.12 12.50 -5.09
C GLN A 23 -1.09 11.14 -5.79
N VAL A 24 -0.13 10.31 -5.40
CA VAL A 24 -0.08 8.93 -5.86
C VAL A 24 -1.29 8.22 -5.28
N ASN A 25 -2.27 7.91 -6.12
CA ASN A 25 -3.38 7.04 -5.73
C ASN A 25 -2.84 5.61 -5.68
N ALA A 26 -2.02 5.34 -4.66
CA ALA A 26 -1.44 4.03 -4.44
C ALA A 26 -2.57 3.01 -4.25
N GLN A 27 -2.42 1.84 -4.85
CA GLN A 27 -3.37 0.75 -4.62
C GLN A 27 -3.50 0.51 -3.12
N LYS A 28 -4.72 0.71 -2.59
CA LYS A 28 -5.01 0.47 -1.17
C LYS A 28 -4.93 -1.04 -0.92
N ARG A 29 -3.88 -1.47 -0.22
CA ARG A 29 -3.69 -2.86 0.21
C ARG A 29 -4.35 -3.09 1.56
N CYS A 30 -5.06 -4.20 1.69
CA CYS A 30 -5.70 -4.69 2.91
C CYS A 30 -5.06 -6.02 3.32
N SER A 31 -5.17 -6.37 4.59
CA SER A 31 -4.70 -7.64 5.12
C SER A 31 -5.71 -8.33 6.02
N ALA A 32 -5.79 -9.66 5.94
CA ALA A 32 -6.66 -10.49 6.77
C ALA A 32 -5.89 -11.73 7.26
N THR A 33 -6.06 -12.10 8.52
CA THR A 33 -5.47 -13.31 9.10
C THR A 33 -6.49 -14.43 9.07
N LEU A 34 -6.14 -15.58 8.47
CA LEU A 34 -7.07 -16.70 8.25
C LEU A 34 -6.95 -17.83 9.28
N ASP A 35 -5.73 -18.20 9.68
CA ASP A 35 -5.50 -19.29 10.65
C ASP A 35 -4.28 -19.00 11.55
N THR A 36 -4.38 -19.50 12.79
CA THR A 36 -3.42 -19.35 13.88
C THR A 36 -2.76 -20.66 14.32
N HIS A 37 -3.16 -21.81 13.77
CA HIS A 37 -2.70 -23.13 14.24
C HIS A 37 -1.59 -23.77 13.39
N GLY A 38 -1.09 -23.04 12.40
CA GLY A 38 -0.03 -23.46 11.50
C GLY A 38 -0.16 -22.72 10.18
N CYS A 39 0.90 -22.73 9.37
CA CYS A 39 0.83 -22.13 8.05
C CYS A 39 1.55 -23.00 7.03
N LEU A 40 0.77 -23.70 6.20
CA LEU A 40 1.28 -24.27 4.96
C LEU A 40 1.10 -23.23 3.86
N LEU A 41 2.21 -22.75 3.28
CA LEU A 41 2.18 -21.63 2.34
C LEU A 41 1.27 -21.92 1.12
N ALA A 42 1.27 -23.14 0.61
CA ALA A 42 0.45 -23.53 -0.54
C ALA A 42 -1.05 -23.41 -0.25
N ASP A 43 -1.50 -23.88 0.92
CA ASP A 43 -2.90 -23.78 1.34
C ASP A 43 -3.28 -22.34 1.62
N CYS A 44 -2.42 -21.59 2.31
CA CYS A 44 -2.61 -20.17 2.60
C CYS A 44 -2.75 -19.35 1.30
N GLN A 45 -1.87 -19.56 0.32
CA GLN A 45 -1.97 -18.89 -0.98
C GLN A 45 -3.26 -19.25 -1.70
N LYS A 46 -3.61 -20.54 -1.76
CA LYS A 46 -4.85 -21.00 -2.39
C LYS A 46 -6.08 -20.36 -1.76
N GLU A 47 -6.14 -20.33 -0.44
CA GLU A 47 -7.27 -19.76 0.30
C GLU A 47 -7.36 -18.24 0.13
N CYS A 48 -6.23 -17.53 0.18
CA CYS A 48 -6.19 -16.07 -0.04
C CYS A 48 -6.58 -15.69 -1.47
N VAL A 49 -6.19 -16.48 -2.48
CA VAL A 49 -6.63 -16.29 -3.87
C VAL A 49 -8.14 -16.51 -3.97
N GLN A 50 -8.66 -17.58 -3.35
CA GLN A 50 -10.09 -17.90 -3.42
C GLN A 50 -10.98 -16.90 -2.68
N LYS A 51 -10.59 -16.46 -1.48
CA LYS A 51 -11.42 -15.57 -0.63
C LYS A 51 -11.28 -14.10 -0.97
N TYR A 52 -10.08 -13.66 -1.32
CA TYR A 52 -9.76 -12.23 -1.43
C TYR A 52 -9.17 -11.82 -2.78
N ASN A 53 -9.00 -12.76 -3.72
CA ASN A 53 -8.19 -12.56 -4.92
C ASN A 53 -6.81 -11.94 -4.57
N GLY A 54 -6.26 -12.41 -3.45
CA GLY A 54 -5.08 -11.88 -2.79
C GLY A 54 -3.92 -12.86 -2.76
N ASN A 55 -2.79 -12.40 -2.22
CA ASN A 55 -1.63 -13.25 -1.99
C ASN A 55 -1.57 -13.70 -0.52
N GLY A 56 -1.30 -14.97 -0.29
CA GLY A 56 -1.12 -15.53 1.06
C GLY A 56 0.35 -15.53 1.50
N LEU A 57 0.58 -15.22 2.77
CA LEU A 57 1.89 -15.12 3.40
C LEU A 57 1.85 -15.86 4.74
N CYS A 58 2.87 -16.65 5.04
CA CYS A 58 3.05 -17.21 6.38
C CYS A 58 3.88 -16.24 7.22
N THR A 59 3.29 -15.65 8.26
CA THR A 59 3.95 -14.69 9.15
C THR A 59 3.80 -15.10 10.61
N GLY A 60 4.89 -15.09 11.37
CA GLY A 60 4.92 -15.44 12.79
C GLY A 60 6.08 -14.75 13.50
N GLY A 61 5.92 -14.52 14.81
CA GLY A 61 6.96 -13.91 15.64
C GLY A 61 8.02 -14.91 16.09
N VAL A 62 9.18 -14.41 16.50
CA VAL A 62 10.40 -15.15 16.93
C VAL A 62 10.12 -16.31 17.92
N SER A 63 8.96 -16.33 18.58
CA SER A 63 8.57 -17.34 19.58
C SER A 63 7.09 -17.83 19.48
N GLY A 64 6.44 -17.79 18.31
CA GLY A 64 5.02 -18.19 18.16
C GLY A 64 4.69 -18.93 16.85
N PRO A 65 3.49 -19.53 16.73
CA PRO A 65 3.09 -20.26 15.52
C PRO A 65 2.99 -19.31 14.31
N PHE A 66 3.31 -19.85 13.14
CA PHE A 66 3.10 -19.14 11.88
C PHE A 66 1.61 -19.01 11.59
N ASN A 67 1.18 -17.78 11.28
CA ASN A 67 -0.19 -17.46 10.89
C ASN A 67 -0.25 -17.22 9.38
N CYS A 68 -1.36 -17.61 8.76
CA CYS A 68 -1.64 -17.25 7.38
C CYS A 68 -2.23 -15.83 7.31
N VAL A 69 -1.55 -14.94 6.58
CA VAL A 69 -1.98 -13.56 6.32
C VAL A 69 -2.20 -13.36 4.83
N CYS A 70 -3.41 -12.98 4.44
CA CYS A 70 -3.73 -12.57 3.08
C CYS A 70 -3.45 -11.09 2.91
N VAL A 71 -2.82 -10.70 1.80
CA VAL A 71 -2.68 -9.31 1.36
C VAL A 71 -3.37 -9.16 0.01
N TYR A 72 -4.32 -8.23 -0.07
CA TYR A 72 -5.20 -8.06 -1.23
C TYR A 72 -5.53 -6.59 -1.48
N ASN A 73 -6.14 -6.28 -2.61
CA ASN A 73 -6.64 -4.93 -2.88
C ASN A 73 -7.96 -4.72 -2.14
N CYS A 74 -8.10 -3.64 -1.37
CA CYS A 74 -9.26 -3.42 -0.51
C CYS A 74 -10.60 -3.34 -1.25
N ASN A 75 -10.58 -3.05 -2.56
CA ASN A 75 -11.77 -2.93 -3.40
C ASN A 75 -12.06 -4.19 -4.24
N SER A 76 -11.40 -5.32 -3.94
CA SER A 76 -11.59 -6.58 -4.68
C SER A 76 -12.74 -7.45 -4.14
N ASN A 77 -13.56 -6.94 -3.21
CA ASN A 77 -14.61 -7.69 -2.52
C ASN A 77 -15.94 -6.94 -2.51
#